data_AF-A0AAW0TI69-F1
#
_entry.id   AF-A0AAW0TI69-F1
#
_cell.length_a   1.000
_cell.length_b   1.000
_cell.length_c   1.000
_cell.angle_alpha   90.00
_cell.angle_beta   90.00
_cell.angle_gamma   90.00
#
_symmetry.space_group_name_H-M   'P 1'
#
loop_
_entity.id
_entity.type
_entity.pdbx_description
1 polymer ?
#
loop_
_entity_poly.entity_id
_entity_poly.type
_entity_poly.pdbx_seq_one_letter_code
_entity_poly.pdbx_strand_id
1 'polypeptide(L)'
;MSSLRGQPGGPADSTKHIDTLRQAGNIALARVAKSQALLSEFLQHAWKGNVSLNHSQSSNRHVSSSRLTSGGKDILKVVVSGDADSLLGVMAMMNSVATNTHHPLHFYVTLPSAVIPHFNKWISQTKLRTAGLTVKPHPPKVPQKRSHYAKIYIKNIFPNLKGSFVYLDPDIIVQGDISELLNTPIITSQFGAFTKDCFSTSRHLSLTHQYYSFHLNLLHPAIHALKIHPNTCVPNTGVFVSQMHLWANASHQMQELISSSTINEPIHSSMADEGEAAVLAVIYGHMAPLPRVWHLPDLGLKARVSYSKHFVQSAKLLHWNGHFKPWSRKAAFSDVWLRYYLADPSGKYRPARISL
;
A
#
# COMPACT_ATOMS: atom_id res chain seq x y z
N MET A 1 11.33 64.31 35.93
CA MET A 1 10.70 63.39 34.97
C MET A 1 9.89 62.36 35.75
N SER A 2 8.59 62.29 35.49
CA SER A 2 7.55 61.80 36.39
C SER A 2 7.18 60.32 36.23
N SER A 3 7.11 59.63 37.38
CA SER A 3 6.10 58.64 37.84
C SER A 3 5.46 57.67 36.83
N LEU A 4 5.79 56.38 36.98
CA LEU A 4 5.00 55.23 36.49
C LEU A 4 3.94 54.87 37.55
N ARG A 5 2.66 55.12 37.25
CA ARG A 5 1.51 54.54 37.97
C ARG A 5 0.99 53.33 37.19
N GLY A 6 0.99 52.18 37.83
CA GLY A 6 0.25 51.00 37.37
C GLY A 6 -1.27 51.20 37.50
N GLN A 7 -2.01 50.70 36.52
CA GLN A 7 -3.46 50.50 36.63
C GLN A 7 -3.76 49.06 37.08
N PRO A 8 -4.77 48.82 37.93
CA PRO A 8 -5.21 47.48 38.25
C PRO A 8 -6.13 46.93 37.13
N GLY A 9 -5.79 45.75 36.61
CA GLY A 9 -6.66 45.01 35.71
C GLY A 9 -7.91 44.54 36.43
N GLY A 10 -9.09 44.83 35.86
CA GLY A 10 -10.36 44.27 36.30
C GLY A 10 -10.43 42.75 36.08
N PRO A 11 -11.36 42.04 36.76
CA PRO A 11 -11.42 40.59 36.68
C PRO A 11 -11.80 40.16 35.26
N ALA A 12 -10.94 39.36 34.63
CA ALA A 12 -11.26 38.71 33.37
C ALA A 12 -12.45 37.76 33.58
N ASP A 13 -13.50 37.96 32.79
CA ASP A 13 -14.75 37.20 32.75
C ASP A 13 -14.46 35.75 32.31
N SER A 14 -14.01 34.94 33.27
CA SER A 14 -13.64 33.52 33.11
C SER A 14 -14.83 32.66 32.65
N THR A 15 -16.05 33.11 32.95
CA THR A 15 -17.31 32.51 32.52
C THR A 15 -17.48 32.52 31.00
N LYS A 16 -17.23 33.66 30.32
CA LYS A 16 -17.31 33.73 28.85
C LYS A 16 -16.28 32.85 28.16
N HIS A 17 -15.09 32.72 28.74
CA HIS A 17 -14.03 31.92 28.14
C HIS A 17 -14.33 30.41 28.23
N ILE A 18 -14.92 29.96 29.34
CA ILE A 18 -15.38 28.57 29.54
C ILE A 18 -16.56 28.23 28.61
N ASP A 19 -17.52 29.13 28.46
CA ASP A 19 -18.66 28.91 27.57
C ASP A 19 -18.24 28.83 26.10
N THR A 20 -17.27 29.64 25.69
CA THR A 20 -16.71 29.60 24.33
C THR A 20 -15.99 28.26 24.06
N LEU A 21 -15.23 27.76 25.04
CA LEU A 21 -14.55 26.46 24.93
C LEU A 21 -15.54 25.29 24.92
N ARG A 22 -16.61 25.37 25.72
CA ARG A 22 -17.68 24.37 25.75
C ARG A 22 -18.48 24.36 24.45
N GLN A 23 -18.75 25.53 23.87
CA GLN A 23 -19.44 25.65 22.59
C GLN A 23 -18.56 25.13 21.43
N ALA A 24 -17.26 25.43 21.44
CA ALA A 24 -16.30 24.86 20.49
C ALA A 24 -16.19 23.33 20.61
N GLY A 25 -16.17 22.79 21.83
CA GLY A 25 -16.19 21.35 22.10
C GLY A 25 -17.48 20.68 21.61
N ASN A 26 -18.64 21.30 21.83
CA ASN A 26 -19.93 20.79 21.35
C ASN A 26 -20.03 20.84 19.82
N ILE A 27 -19.49 21.86 19.17
CA ILE A 27 -19.44 21.94 17.70
C ILE A 27 -18.49 20.88 17.12
N ALA A 28 -17.36 20.61 17.76
CA ALA A 28 -16.45 19.56 17.37
C ALA A 28 -17.09 18.17 17.51
N LEU A 29 -17.74 17.89 18.64
CA LEU A 29 -18.48 16.65 18.87
C LEU A 29 -19.64 16.47 17.88
N ALA A 30 -20.40 17.54 17.59
CA ALA A 30 -21.48 17.50 16.61
C ALA A 30 -20.96 17.27 15.18
N ARG A 31 -19.78 17.81 14.83
CA ARG A 31 -19.12 17.55 13.54
C ARG A 31 -18.63 16.11 13.43
N VAL A 32 -18.09 15.54 14.51
CA VAL A 32 -17.68 14.12 14.55
C VAL A 32 -18.90 13.22 14.44
N ALA A 33 -19.95 13.46 15.22
CA ALA A 33 -21.18 12.67 15.17
C ALA A 33 -21.88 12.76 13.80
N LYS A 34 -21.91 13.95 13.18
CA LYS A 34 -22.46 14.12 11.82
C LYS A 34 -21.59 13.44 10.76
N SER A 35 -20.27 13.45 10.92
CA SER A 35 -19.36 12.74 10.02
C SER A 35 -19.50 11.23 10.17
N GLN A 36 -19.63 10.70 11.39
CA GLN A 36 -19.91 9.28 11.66
C GLN A 36 -21.28 8.85 11.13
N ALA A 37 -22.33 9.66 11.29
CA ALA A 37 -23.65 9.38 10.75
C ALA A 37 -23.63 9.34 9.21
N LEU A 38 -23.00 10.32 8.56
CA LEU A 38 -22.84 10.34 7.10
C LEU A 38 -21.95 9.19 6.60
N LEU A 39 -20.90 8.81 7.32
CA LEU A 39 -20.09 7.63 7.01
C LEU A 39 -20.93 6.36 7.11
N SER A 40 -21.77 6.25 8.16
CA SER A 40 -22.63 5.08 8.37
C SER A 40 -23.71 4.97 7.30
N GLU A 41 -24.33 6.08 6.90
CA GLU A 41 -25.32 6.12 5.82
C GLU A 41 -24.68 5.87 4.45
N PHE A 42 -23.52 6.47 4.18
CA PHE A 42 -22.79 6.28 2.93
C PHE A 42 -22.25 4.85 2.81
N LEU A 43 -21.63 4.30 3.86
CA LEU A 43 -21.20 2.90 3.89
C LEU A 43 -22.39 1.96 3.76
N GLN A 44 -23.52 2.23 4.43
CA GLN A 44 -24.74 1.43 4.26
C GLN A 44 -25.34 1.54 2.85
N HIS A 45 -25.30 2.70 2.19
CA HIS A 45 -25.85 2.88 0.83
C HIS A 45 -24.90 2.32 -0.24
N ALA A 46 -23.59 2.54 -0.10
CA ALA A 46 -22.57 1.94 -0.95
C ALA A 46 -22.55 0.41 -0.81
N TRP A 47 -22.87 -0.13 0.37
CA TRP A 47 -23.03 -1.57 0.60
C TRP A 47 -24.38 -2.13 0.14
N LYS A 48 -25.51 -1.45 0.40
CA LYS A 48 -26.85 -1.92 -0.01
C LYS A 48 -27.07 -1.84 -1.52
N GLY A 49 -26.36 -0.98 -2.24
CA GLY A 49 -26.43 -0.87 -3.70
C GLY A 49 -26.01 -2.13 -4.47
N ASN A 50 -25.47 -3.17 -3.82
CA ASN A 50 -25.03 -4.41 -4.46
C ASN A 50 -25.53 -5.71 -3.77
N VAL A 51 -26.44 -5.62 -2.81
CA VAL A 51 -27.07 -6.79 -2.17
C VAL A 51 -28.55 -6.84 -2.54
N SER A 52 -28.85 -7.10 -3.81
CA SER A 52 -30.19 -7.42 -4.28
C SER A 52 -30.14 -8.17 -5.61
N LEU A 53 -29.67 -9.43 -5.62
CA LEU A 53 -30.06 -10.40 -6.64
C LEU A 53 -30.10 -11.80 -6.01
N ASN A 54 -31.28 -12.20 -5.55
CA ASN A 54 -31.63 -13.59 -5.31
C ASN A 54 -32.05 -14.24 -6.65
N HIS A 55 -31.69 -15.52 -6.75
CA HIS A 55 -32.16 -16.54 -7.70
C HIS A 55 -33.31 -16.17 -8.64
N SER A 56 -33.00 -16.10 -9.93
CA SER A 56 -33.84 -16.72 -10.97
C SER A 56 -33.03 -17.01 -12.24
N GLN A 57 -33.17 -18.26 -12.67
CA GLN A 57 -32.99 -18.91 -13.97
C GLN A 57 -32.14 -18.30 -15.10
N SER A 58 -31.42 -19.24 -15.73
CA SER A 58 -30.56 -19.09 -16.90
C SER A 58 -31.17 -18.31 -18.08
N SER A 59 -30.37 -17.44 -18.69
CA SER A 59 -30.34 -17.33 -20.15
C SER A 59 -28.92 -16.94 -20.61
N ASN A 60 -28.37 -17.72 -21.52
CA ASN A 60 -27.09 -17.46 -22.17
C ASN A 60 -27.18 -16.16 -22.97
N ARG A 61 -26.46 -15.12 -22.54
CA ARG A 61 -26.05 -14.03 -23.43
C ARG A 61 -24.54 -13.91 -23.37
N HIS A 62 -23.90 -14.34 -24.45
CA HIS A 62 -22.51 -14.03 -24.76
C HIS A 62 -22.34 -12.51 -24.77
N VAL A 63 -21.76 -11.97 -23.70
CA VAL A 63 -21.19 -10.62 -23.74
C VAL A 63 -19.84 -10.74 -24.43
N SER A 64 -19.81 -10.30 -25.68
CA SER A 64 -18.60 -10.14 -26.47
C SER A 64 -17.61 -9.25 -25.73
N SER A 65 -16.49 -9.82 -25.28
CA SER A 65 -15.35 -9.03 -24.83
C SER A 65 -14.69 -8.43 -26.08
N SER A 66 -14.97 -7.16 -26.36
CA SER A 66 -14.30 -6.43 -27.43
C SER A 66 -12.82 -6.28 -27.10
N ARG A 67 -12.01 -7.20 -27.62
CA ARG A 67 -10.55 -7.15 -27.58
C ARG A 67 -10.10 -6.13 -28.62
N LEU A 68 -9.89 -4.88 -28.19
CA LEU A 68 -9.18 -3.89 -29.00
C LEU A 68 -7.70 -4.27 -29.03
N THR A 69 -7.30 -5.04 -30.03
CA THR A 69 -5.89 -5.28 -30.34
C THR A 69 -5.37 -4.08 -31.14
N SER A 70 -4.80 -3.08 -30.47
CA SER A 70 -3.90 -2.13 -31.13
C SER A 70 -2.51 -2.78 -31.18
N GLY A 71 -1.88 -2.80 -32.36
CA GLY A 71 -0.60 -3.47 -32.62
C GLY A 71 0.63 -2.82 -31.97
N GLY A 72 0.47 -2.07 -30.87
CA GLY A 72 1.56 -1.59 -30.03
C GLY A 72 1.61 -2.41 -28.75
N LYS A 73 2.81 -2.81 -28.29
CA LYS A 73 2.94 -3.39 -26.94
C LYS A 73 2.48 -2.33 -25.93
N ASP A 74 1.40 -2.61 -25.21
CA ASP A 74 0.92 -1.74 -24.13
C ASP A 74 2.06 -1.43 -23.15
N ILE A 75 2.18 -0.15 -22.79
CA ILE A 75 3.16 0.29 -21.79
C ILE A 75 2.73 -0.24 -20.42
N LEU A 76 3.54 -1.11 -19.83
CA LEU A 76 3.29 -1.65 -18.50
C LEU A 76 3.63 -0.60 -17.44
N LYS A 77 2.71 -0.41 -16.49
CA LYS A 77 2.81 0.64 -15.47
C LYS A 77 3.11 0.00 -14.13
N VAL A 78 4.23 0.37 -13.54
CA VAL A 78 4.71 -0.15 -12.25
C VAL A 78 4.78 0.99 -11.27
N VAL A 79 4.10 0.85 -10.12
CA VAL A 79 4.06 1.85 -9.06
C VAL A 79 4.86 1.33 -7.87
N VAL A 80 5.71 2.19 -7.31
CA VAL A 80 6.47 1.90 -6.10
C VAL A 80 6.52 3.13 -5.20
N SER A 81 6.44 2.88 -3.89
CA SER A 81 6.75 3.87 -2.87
C SER A 81 7.96 3.41 -2.10
N GLY A 82 8.87 4.32 -1.79
CA GLY A 82 10.02 4.03 -0.96
C GLY A 82 10.48 5.25 -0.17
N ASP A 83 11.56 5.09 0.58
CA ASP A 83 12.19 6.14 1.34
C ASP A 83 13.72 6.03 1.26
N ALA A 84 14.44 6.79 2.10
CA ALA A 84 15.89 6.76 2.12
C ALA A 84 16.45 5.37 2.48
N ASP A 85 15.77 4.61 3.34
CA ASP A 85 16.25 3.31 3.83
C ASP A 85 15.94 2.17 2.84
N SER A 86 14.95 2.38 1.97
CA SER A 86 14.51 1.41 0.96
C SER A 86 15.03 1.68 -0.45
N LEU A 87 15.83 2.73 -0.68
CA LEU A 87 16.29 3.12 -2.02
C LEU A 87 17.03 2.01 -2.77
N LEU A 88 17.89 1.24 -2.09
CA LEU A 88 18.56 0.07 -2.69
C LEU A 88 17.55 -0.96 -3.18
N GLY A 89 16.50 -1.19 -2.39
CA GLY A 89 15.38 -2.04 -2.76
C GLY A 89 14.63 -1.52 -3.97
N VAL A 90 14.26 -0.23 -4.00
CA VAL A 90 13.59 0.41 -5.15
C VAL A 90 14.38 0.21 -6.44
N MET A 91 15.69 0.46 -6.41
CA MET A 91 16.57 0.28 -7.57
C MET A 91 16.66 -1.18 -8.03
N ALA A 92 16.80 -2.12 -7.09
CA ALA A 92 16.87 -3.55 -7.42
C ALA A 92 15.53 -4.09 -7.95
N MET A 93 14.40 -3.66 -7.37
CA MET A 93 13.05 -4.01 -7.82
C MET A 93 12.84 -3.50 -9.25
N MET A 94 13.07 -2.22 -9.52
CA MET A 94 12.94 -1.65 -10.86
C MET A 94 13.82 -2.36 -11.89
N ASN A 95 15.07 -2.67 -11.49
CA ASN A 95 16.01 -3.40 -12.33
C ASN A 95 15.55 -4.84 -12.62
N SER A 96 14.96 -5.52 -11.63
CA SER A 96 14.42 -6.86 -11.80
C SER A 96 13.25 -6.90 -12.77
N VAL A 97 12.34 -5.92 -12.69
CA VAL A 97 11.23 -5.78 -13.65
C VAL A 97 11.77 -5.50 -15.06
N ALA A 98 12.65 -4.51 -15.19
CA ALA A 98 13.20 -4.11 -16.50
C ALA A 98 14.06 -5.19 -17.16
N THR A 99 14.68 -6.08 -16.37
CA THR A 99 15.51 -7.17 -16.90
C THR A 99 14.66 -8.36 -17.37
N ASN A 100 13.49 -8.59 -16.76
CA ASN A 100 12.68 -9.79 -17.01
C ASN A 100 11.43 -9.54 -17.86
N THR A 101 11.30 -8.38 -18.50
CA THR A 101 10.20 -8.09 -19.44
C THR A 101 10.71 -7.50 -20.75
N HIS A 102 10.01 -7.83 -21.84
CA HIS A 102 10.26 -7.30 -23.18
C HIS A 102 9.22 -6.26 -23.61
N HIS A 103 8.39 -5.79 -22.66
CA HIS A 103 7.40 -4.76 -22.90
C HIS A 103 7.95 -3.38 -22.52
N PRO A 104 7.49 -2.31 -23.20
CA PRO A 104 7.76 -0.95 -22.75
C PRO A 104 7.27 -0.74 -21.32
N LEU A 105 8.09 -0.09 -20.50
CA LEU A 105 7.81 0.16 -19.08
C LEU A 105 7.65 1.65 -18.80
N HIS A 106 6.76 1.97 -17.87
CA HIS A 106 6.70 3.26 -17.20
C HIS A 106 6.62 3.08 -15.68
N PHE A 107 7.66 3.52 -14.99
CA PHE A 107 7.74 3.50 -13.53
C PHE A 107 7.15 4.77 -12.93
N TYR A 108 6.28 4.61 -11.94
CA TYR A 108 5.73 5.67 -11.12
C TYR A 108 6.29 5.53 -9.71
N VAL A 109 7.22 6.41 -9.37
CA VAL A 109 8.02 6.31 -8.15
C VAL A 109 7.65 7.45 -7.21
N THR A 110 7.29 7.15 -5.97
CA THR A 110 7.11 8.16 -4.93
C THR A 110 8.10 8.00 -3.81
N LEU A 111 8.75 9.11 -3.44
CA LEU A 111 9.83 9.18 -2.46
C LEU A 111 9.71 10.47 -1.64
N PRO A 112 10.37 10.60 -0.47
CA PRO A 112 10.52 11.87 0.20
C PRO A 112 11.25 12.89 -0.70
N SER A 113 10.81 14.15 -0.69
CA SER A 113 11.36 15.20 -1.58
C SER A 113 12.88 15.35 -1.50
N ALA A 114 13.46 15.20 -0.31
CA ALA A 114 14.90 15.28 -0.09
C ALA A 114 15.72 14.17 -0.77
N VAL A 115 15.08 13.05 -1.11
CA VAL A 115 15.73 11.86 -1.69
C VAL A 115 15.71 11.89 -3.22
N ILE A 116 14.71 12.57 -3.81
CA ILE A 116 14.44 12.60 -5.26
C ILE A 116 15.65 13.06 -6.09
N PRO A 117 16.39 14.15 -5.76
CA PRO A 117 17.52 14.60 -6.58
C PRO A 117 18.59 13.53 -6.73
N HIS A 118 18.90 12.82 -5.64
CA HIS A 118 19.86 11.73 -5.64
C HIS A 118 19.34 10.54 -6.47
N PHE A 119 18.08 10.14 -6.26
CA PHE A 119 17.45 9.06 -7.03
C PHE A 119 17.49 9.32 -8.55
N ASN A 120 17.15 10.54 -8.99
CA ASN A 120 17.17 10.90 -10.41
C ASN A 120 18.59 10.84 -11.00
N LYS A 121 19.60 11.30 -10.27
CA LYS A 121 21.01 11.20 -10.68
C LYS A 121 21.46 9.74 -10.78
N TRP A 122 21.02 8.89 -9.85
CA TRP A 122 21.33 7.47 -9.89
C TRP A 122 20.70 6.79 -11.11
N ILE A 123 19.41 7.01 -11.37
CA ILE A 123 18.71 6.43 -12.53
C ILE A 123 19.41 6.82 -13.84
N SER A 124 19.77 8.09 -14.03
CA SER A 124 20.37 8.57 -15.28
C SER A 124 21.71 7.92 -15.61
N GLN A 125 22.39 7.36 -14.61
CA GLN A 125 23.68 6.68 -14.72
C GLN A 125 23.56 5.15 -14.77
N THR A 126 22.35 4.62 -14.91
CA THR A 126 22.11 3.17 -15.03
C THR A 126 21.43 2.82 -16.36
N LYS A 127 21.23 1.53 -16.62
CA LYS A 127 20.43 1.06 -17.76
C LYS A 127 18.94 1.45 -17.67
N LEU A 128 18.45 1.78 -16.46
CA LEU A 128 17.06 2.19 -16.23
C LEU A 128 16.72 3.56 -16.82
N ARG A 129 17.70 4.37 -17.24
CA ARG A 129 17.49 5.66 -17.92
C ARG A 129 16.64 5.58 -19.19
N THR A 130 16.52 4.37 -19.77
CA THR A 130 15.77 4.11 -21.01
C THR A 130 14.30 3.78 -20.75
N ALA A 131 13.91 3.47 -19.51
CA ALA A 131 12.53 3.23 -19.15
C ALA A 131 11.77 4.54 -18.93
N GLY A 132 10.46 4.54 -19.19
CA GLY A 132 9.59 5.65 -18.78
C GLY A 132 9.63 5.82 -17.26
N LEU A 133 9.71 7.06 -16.79
CA LEU A 133 9.80 7.36 -15.35
C LEU A 133 9.00 8.61 -15.00
N THR A 134 8.22 8.53 -13.92
CA THR A 134 7.59 9.68 -13.28
C THR A 134 7.85 9.59 -11.78
N VAL A 135 8.59 10.57 -11.27
CA VAL A 135 8.92 10.67 -9.84
C VAL A 135 8.11 11.79 -9.20
N LYS A 136 7.45 11.52 -8.09
CA LYS A 136 6.66 12.50 -7.35
C LYS A 136 6.96 12.43 -5.84
N PRO A 137 6.97 13.56 -5.13
CA PRO A 137 7.17 13.53 -3.69
C PRO A 137 6.01 12.83 -2.98
N HIS A 138 6.28 12.26 -1.81
CA HIS A 138 5.22 11.84 -0.90
C HIS A 138 4.32 13.04 -0.55
N PRO A 139 2.99 12.85 -0.49
CA PRO A 139 2.10 13.88 0.02
C PRO A 139 2.29 14.05 1.53
N PRO A 140 1.94 15.20 2.14
CA PRO A 140 2.09 15.44 3.57
C PRO A 140 1.39 14.41 4.47
N LYS A 141 0.35 13.75 3.94
CA LYS A 141 -0.42 12.71 4.64
C LYS A 141 0.31 11.37 4.77
N VAL A 142 1.44 11.17 4.08
CA VAL A 142 2.28 9.98 4.24
C VAL A 142 3.25 10.23 5.40
N PRO A 143 3.15 9.47 6.51
CA PRO A 143 4.05 9.67 7.64
C PRO A 143 5.50 9.37 7.26
N GLN A 144 6.44 10.05 7.92
CA GLN A 144 7.86 9.76 7.74
C GLN A 144 8.18 8.29 8.07
N LYS A 145 9.04 7.67 7.27
CA LYS A 145 9.43 6.25 7.38
C LYS A 145 8.26 5.26 7.28
N ARG A 146 7.11 5.68 6.75
CA ARG A 146 5.94 4.83 6.47
C ARG A 146 5.56 4.96 4.99
N SER A 147 6.53 4.75 4.11
CA SER A 147 6.37 4.90 2.66
C SER A 147 5.25 4.00 2.10
N HIS A 148 4.91 2.89 2.77
CA HIS A 148 3.78 2.03 2.40
C HIS A 148 2.43 2.76 2.40
N TYR A 149 2.24 3.82 3.21
CA TYR A 149 1.01 4.63 3.22
C TYR A 149 0.74 5.29 1.87
N ALA A 150 1.76 5.50 1.03
CA ALA A 150 1.59 6.17 -0.25
C ALA A 150 0.69 5.39 -1.21
N LYS A 151 0.49 4.07 -1.01
CA LYS A 151 -0.43 3.26 -1.83
C LYS A 151 -1.88 3.76 -1.75
N ILE A 152 -2.27 4.32 -0.61
CA ILE A 152 -3.59 4.95 -0.39
C ILE A 152 -3.77 6.19 -1.28
N TYR A 153 -2.68 6.90 -1.60
CA TYR A 153 -2.71 8.20 -2.28
C TYR A 153 -2.26 8.14 -3.74
N ILE A 154 -2.15 6.96 -4.35
CA ILE A 154 -1.65 6.80 -5.74
C ILE A 154 -2.36 7.75 -6.71
N LYS A 155 -3.69 7.88 -6.62
CA LYS A 155 -4.45 8.78 -7.49
C LYS A 155 -4.08 10.26 -7.29
N ASN A 156 -3.84 10.68 -6.05
CA ASN A 156 -3.44 12.05 -5.73
C ASN A 156 -2.00 12.34 -6.19
N ILE A 157 -1.10 11.36 -6.03
CA ILE A 157 0.31 11.48 -6.39
C ILE A 157 0.49 11.46 -7.92
N PHE A 158 -0.23 10.59 -8.62
CA PHE A 158 -0.13 10.38 -10.06
C PHE A 158 -1.51 10.55 -10.74
N PRO A 159 -2.04 11.79 -10.83
CA PRO A 159 -3.39 12.02 -11.37
C PRO A 159 -3.55 11.58 -12.84
N ASN A 160 -2.44 11.53 -13.59
CA ASN A 160 -2.37 11.13 -15.00
C ASN A 160 -2.15 9.63 -15.20
N LEU A 161 -1.94 8.84 -14.13
CA LEU A 161 -1.93 7.39 -14.22
C LEU A 161 -3.35 6.93 -14.61
N LYS A 162 -3.45 6.08 -15.63
CA LYS A 162 -4.72 5.55 -16.17
C LYS A 162 -4.57 4.07 -16.50
N GLY A 163 -5.67 3.33 -16.52
CA GLY A 163 -5.69 1.90 -16.85
C GLY A 163 -5.07 1.02 -15.76
N SER A 164 -4.65 -0.18 -16.14
CA SER A 164 -4.04 -1.17 -15.25
C SER A 164 -2.64 -0.75 -14.80
N PHE A 165 -2.31 -1.06 -13.56
CA PHE A 165 -0.98 -0.91 -12.99
C PHE A 165 -0.70 -2.04 -12.00
N VAL A 166 0.59 -2.31 -11.77
CA VAL A 166 1.06 -3.18 -10.69
C VAL A 166 1.74 -2.32 -9.63
N TYR A 167 1.41 -2.53 -8.37
CA TYR A 167 2.13 -1.96 -7.25
C TYR A 167 3.10 -2.99 -6.68
N LEU A 168 4.33 -2.57 -6.40
CA LEU A 168 5.39 -3.41 -5.85
C LEU A 168 6.10 -2.66 -4.71
N ASP A 169 6.17 -3.28 -3.53
CA ASP A 169 7.02 -2.81 -2.44
C ASP A 169 8.52 -2.85 -2.83
N PRO A 170 9.38 -2.02 -2.21
CA PRO A 170 10.81 -1.97 -2.52
C PRO A 170 11.60 -3.26 -2.25
N ASP A 171 11.08 -4.17 -1.45
CA ASP A 171 11.70 -5.42 -1.04
C ASP A 171 11.25 -6.63 -1.88
N ILE A 172 10.83 -6.35 -3.12
CA ILE A 172 10.44 -7.33 -4.12
C ILE A 172 11.51 -7.50 -5.19
N ILE A 173 11.70 -8.75 -5.64
CA ILE A 173 12.40 -9.09 -6.88
C ILE A 173 11.45 -9.84 -7.80
N VAL A 174 11.32 -9.34 -9.04
CA VAL A 174 10.54 -9.97 -10.10
C VAL A 174 11.47 -10.84 -10.96
N GLN A 175 11.14 -12.12 -11.08
CA GLN A 175 11.87 -13.12 -11.88
C GLN A 175 11.11 -13.52 -13.16
N GLY A 176 9.79 -13.33 -13.21
CA GLY A 176 8.96 -13.61 -14.39
C GLY A 176 8.62 -12.35 -15.21
N ASP A 177 7.96 -12.53 -16.36
CA ASP A 177 7.47 -11.39 -17.15
C ASP A 177 6.22 -10.77 -16.50
N ILE A 178 6.38 -9.55 -15.98
CA ILE A 178 5.35 -8.82 -15.24
C ILE A 178 4.08 -8.56 -16.06
N SER A 179 4.15 -8.68 -17.39
CA SER A 179 2.99 -8.58 -18.29
C SER A 179 1.90 -9.60 -17.93
N GLU A 180 2.29 -10.82 -17.53
CA GLU A 180 1.33 -11.86 -17.15
C GLU A 180 0.58 -11.49 -15.86
N LEU A 181 1.27 -10.87 -14.90
CA LEU A 181 0.67 -10.43 -13.65
C LEU A 181 -0.37 -9.35 -13.92
N LEU A 182 -0.03 -8.35 -14.75
CA LEU A 182 -0.93 -7.26 -15.16
C LEU A 182 -2.19 -7.73 -15.90
N ASN A 183 -2.14 -8.89 -16.54
CA ASN A 183 -3.28 -9.49 -17.25
C ASN A 183 -4.26 -10.23 -16.31
N THR A 184 -4.06 -10.16 -14.99
CA THR A 184 -4.99 -10.78 -14.04
C THR A 184 -6.40 -10.19 -14.18
N PRO A 185 -7.45 -11.00 -14.40
CA PRO A 185 -8.82 -10.52 -14.49
C PRO A 185 -9.29 -9.88 -13.18
N ILE A 186 -9.84 -8.67 -13.27
CA ILE A 186 -10.44 -7.93 -12.14
C ILE A 186 -11.84 -7.50 -12.58
N ILE A 187 -12.87 -7.88 -11.82
CA ILE A 187 -14.26 -7.47 -12.10
C ILE A 187 -14.59 -6.14 -11.43
N THR A 188 -15.65 -5.48 -11.86
CA THR A 188 -16.02 -4.12 -11.43
C THR A 188 -16.36 -3.99 -9.94
N SER A 189 -16.74 -5.07 -9.27
CA SER A 189 -17.00 -5.10 -7.82
C SER A 189 -15.74 -5.25 -6.96
N GLN A 190 -14.56 -5.39 -7.58
CA GLN A 190 -13.28 -5.58 -6.90
C GLN A 190 -12.40 -4.31 -7.02
N PHE A 191 -11.49 -4.13 -6.07
CA PHE A 191 -10.52 -3.04 -6.07
C PHE A 191 -9.15 -3.43 -6.64
N GLY A 192 -8.88 -4.72 -6.78
CA GLY A 192 -7.63 -5.22 -7.32
C GLY A 192 -7.49 -6.72 -7.15
N ALA A 193 -6.39 -7.24 -7.67
CA ALA A 193 -5.94 -8.60 -7.45
C ALA A 193 -4.81 -8.63 -6.41
N PHE A 194 -4.98 -9.48 -5.40
CA PHE A 194 -4.08 -9.61 -4.25
C PHE A 194 -3.76 -11.09 -4.00
N THR A 195 -2.67 -11.36 -3.30
CA THR A 195 -2.35 -12.73 -2.89
C THR A 195 -3.16 -13.08 -1.65
N LYS A 196 -3.59 -14.34 -1.56
CA LYS A 196 -4.29 -14.86 -0.38
C LYS A 196 -3.40 -15.87 0.31
N ASP A 197 -2.51 -15.36 1.15
CA ASP A 197 -1.54 -16.20 1.86
C ASP A 197 -2.07 -16.60 3.24
N CYS A 198 -2.93 -17.61 3.25
CA CYS A 198 -3.33 -18.28 4.49
C CYS A 198 -2.30 -19.29 5.00
N PHE A 199 -1.22 -19.51 4.25
CA PHE A 199 -0.25 -20.57 4.51
C PHE A 199 1.17 -19.99 4.52
N SER A 200 1.57 -19.35 5.62
CA SER A 200 3.00 -19.18 5.85
C SER A 200 3.61 -20.57 6.07
N THR A 201 4.59 -20.94 5.26
CA THR A 201 5.32 -22.22 5.41
C THR A 201 6.19 -22.24 6.67
N SER A 202 6.34 -21.10 7.35
CA SER A 202 7.08 -20.99 8.59
C SER A 202 6.19 -21.46 9.75
N ARG A 203 6.29 -22.75 10.10
CA ARG A 203 5.69 -23.37 11.31
C ARG A 203 6.08 -22.69 12.65
N HIS A 204 6.83 -21.58 12.61
CA HIS A 204 7.52 -20.96 13.74
C HIS A 204 7.46 -19.42 13.73
N LEU A 205 6.53 -18.78 13.02
CA LEU A 205 6.14 -17.39 13.32
C LEU A 205 4.76 -17.39 13.97
N SER A 206 4.53 -16.45 14.89
CA SER A 206 3.25 -16.25 15.54
C SER A 206 2.15 -16.25 14.48
N LEU A 207 1.28 -17.26 14.53
CA LEU A 207 0.17 -17.48 13.62
C LEU A 207 -0.84 -16.32 13.64
N THR A 208 -0.61 -15.26 14.40
CA THR A 208 -1.55 -14.15 14.60
C THR A 208 -1.41 -13.04 13.55
N HIS A 209 -0.20 -12.72 13.06
CA HIS A 209 0.01 -11.63 12.09
C HIS A 209 -0.72 -11.85 10.76
N GLN A 210 -1.08 -13.09 10.44
CA GLN A 210 -1.80 -13.42 9.22
C GLN A 210 -3.31 -13.17 9.34
N TYR A 211 -3.85 -12.82 10.50
CA TYR A 211 -5.29 -12.67 10.71
C TYR A 211 -5.73 -11.21 10.83
N TYR A 212 -6.94 -10.93 10.35
CA TYR A 212 -7.53 -9.58 10.42
C TYR A 212 -7.60 -9.03 11.85
N SER A 213 -7.82 -9.87 12.88
CA SER A 213 -7.82 -9.45 14.29
C SER A 213 -6.48 -8.89 14.79
N PHE A 214 -5.37 -9.25 14.13
CA PHE A 214 -4.08 -8.66 14.44
C PHE A 214 -3.95 -7.23 13.88
N HIS A 215 -4.63 -6.93 12.78
CA HIS A 215 -4.48 -5.64 12.09
C HIS A 215 -5.55 -4.63 12.44
N LEU A 216 -6.79 -5.09 12.62
CA LEU A 216 -7.95 -4.24 12.76
C LEU A 216 -8.47 -4.20 14.19
N ASN A 217 -8.97 -3.04 14.60
CA ASN A 217 -9.88 -2.96 15.74
C ASN A 217 -11.28 -3.41 15.27
N LEU A 218 -11.60 -4.69 15.47
CA LEU A 218 -12.88 -5.28 15.04
C LEU A 218 -14.10 -4.70 15.77
N LEU A 219 -13.89 -3.93 16.85
CA LEU A 219 -14.95 -3.24 17.58
C LEU A 219 -15.24 -1.84 17.03
N HIS A 220 -14.34 -1.26 16.21
CA HIS A 220 -14.59 0.03 15.59
C HIS A 220 -15.87 -0.03 14.73
N PRO A 221 -16.84 0.89 14.86
CA PRO A 221 -18.16 0.77 14.22
C PRO A 221 -18.11 0.49 12.70
N ALA A 222 -17.25 1.22 11.98
CA ALA A 222 -17.07 1.03 10.53
C ALA A 222 -16.47 -0.34 10.17
N ILE A 223 -15.60 -0.91 11.02
CA ILE A 223 -14.98 -2.22 10.80
C ILE A 223 -15.94 -3.34 11.19
N HIS A 224 -16.64 -3.19 12.32
CA HIS A 224 -17.65 -4.14 12.79
C HIS A 224 -18.76 -4.35 11.73
N ALA A 225 -19.15 -3.29 11.02
CA ALA A 225 -20.12 -3.36 9.93
C ALA A 225 -19.71 -4.28 8.76
N LEU A 226 -18.39 -4.50 8.56
CA LEU A 226 -17.86 -5.40 7.54
C LEU A 226 -18.03 -6.89 7.89
N LYS A 227 -18.39 -7.20 9.14
CA LYS A 227 -18.60 -8.57 9.65
C LYS A 227 -17.40 -9.50 9.41
N ILE A 228 -16.19 -8.96 9.55
CA ILE A 228 -14.95 -9.71 9.37
C ILE A 228 -14.81 -10.75 10.49
N HIS A 229 -14.70 -12.02 10.12
CA HIS A 229 -14.35 -13.05 11.11
C HIS A 229 -12.92 -12.84 11.61
N PRO A 230 -12.67 -12.86 12.94
CA PRO A 230 -11.36 -12.53 13.52
C PRO A 230 -10.19 -13.35 12.96
N ASN A 231 -10.43 -14.62 12.62
CA ASN A 231 -9.42 -15.57 12.12
C ASN A 231 -9.38 -15.64 10.58
N THR A 232 -10.01 -14.68 9.89
CA THR A 232 -9.85 -14.59 8.43
C THR A 232 -8.43 -14.16 8.11
N CYS A 233 -7.79 -14.82 7.15
CA CYS A 233 -6.44 -14.42 6.75
C CYS A 233 -6.47 -13.10 5.99
N VAL A 234 -5.46 -12.27 6.20
CA VAL A 234 -5.24 -11.05 5.42
C VAL A 234 -4.55 -11.38 4.10
N PRO A 235 -4.87 -10.66 3.01
CA PRO A 235 -4.03 -10.66 1.82
C PRO A 235 -2.69 -9.95 2.09
N ASN A 236 -1.69 -10.18 1.24
CA ASN A 236 -0.53 -9.29 1.19
C ASN A 236 -0.87 -8.02 0.40
N THR A 237 -0.45 -6.85 0.89
CA THR A 237 -0.70 -5.56 0.24
C THR A 237 0.54 -4.96 -0.43
N GLY A 238 1.69 -5.65 -0.37
CA GLY A 238 2.96 -5.21 -0.96
C GLY A 238 3.11 -5.58 -2.44
N VAL A 239 2.27 -6.48 -2.93
CA VAL A 239 2.09 -6.74 -4.37
C VAL A 239 0.60 -6.78 -4.70
N PHE A 240 0.17 -5.94 -5.64
CA PHE A 240 -1.18 -6.03 -6.17
C PHE A 240 -1.29 -5.48 -7.59
N VAL A 241 -2.30 -5.93 -8.31
CA VAL A 241 -2.69 -5.40 -9.62
C VAL A 241 -4.00 -4.68 -9.45
N SER A 242 -4.14 -3.50 -10.04
CA SER A 242 -5.41 -2.78 -10.05
C SER A 242 -5.58 -1.95 -11.31
N GLN A 243 -6.82 -1.52 -11.54
CA GLN A 243 -7.13 -0.49 -12.52
C GLN A 243 -7.31 0.83 -11.79
N MET A 244 -6.75 1.91 -12.32
CA MET A 244 -6.73 3.20 -11.62
C MET A 244 -8.12 3.70 -11.21
N HIS A 245 -9.17 3.45 -12.00
CA HIS A 245 -10.51 3.89 -11.64
C HIS A 245 -11.07 3.12 -10.43
N LEU A 246 -10.79 1.82 -10.32
CA LEU A 246 -11.16 0.98 -9.17
C LEU A 246 -10.37 1.39 -7.94
N TRP A 247 -9.04 1.53 -8.09
CA TRP A 247 -8.18 1.92 -6.98
C TRP A 247 -8.48 3.34 -6.48
N ALA A 248 -8.88 4.27 -7.35
CA ALA A 248 -9.28 5.61 -6.93
C ALA A 248 -10.53 5.58 -6.01
N ASN A 249 -11.48 4.69 -6.26
CA ASN A 249 -12.62 4.47 -5.38
C ASN A 249 -12.18 3.90 -4.02
N ALA A 250 -11.36 2.85 -4.04
CA ALA A 250 -10.75 2.29 -2.82
C ALA A 250 -9.96 3.35 -2.02
N SER A 251 -9.14 4.15 -2.68
CA SER A 251 -8.38 5.26 -2.09
C SER A 251 -9.27 6.29 -1.38
N HIS A 252 -10.48 6.54 -1.90
CA HIS A 252 -11.44 7.43 -1.25
C HIS A 252 -11.94 6.81 0.06
N GLN A 253 -12.39 5.56 0.00
CA GLN A 253 -12.90 4.83 1.17
C GLN A 253 -11.83 4.64 2.25
N MET A 254 -10.58 4.40 1.86
CA MET A 254 -9.44 4.31 2.79
C MET A 254 -9.24 5.65 3.52
N GLN A 255 -9.31 6.77 2.81
CA GLN A 255 -9.16 8.10 3.41
C GLN A 255 -10.33 8.47 4.33
N GLU A 256 -11.55 8.09 3.97
CA GLU A 256 -12.72 8.24 4.84
C GLU A 256 -12.57 7.43 6.13
N LEU A 257 -12.15 6.17 6.02
CA LEU A 257 -11.92 5.30 7.17
C LEU A 257 -10.81 5.84 8.08
N ILE A 258 -9.68 6.29 7.52
CA ILE A 258 -8.62 6.98 8.25
C ILE A 258 -9.16 8.23 8.95
N SER A 259 -10.04 9.00 8.30
CA SER A 259 -10.61 10.21 8.90
C SER A 259 -11.59 9.91 10.05
N SER A 260 -12.12 8.69 10.12
CA SER A 260 -12.94 8.23 11.25
C SER A 260 -12.13 7.69 12.43
N SER A 261 -10.84 7.37 12.20
CA SER A 261 -9.93 6.86 13.21
C SER A 261 -9.54 7.95 14.21
N THR A 262 -9.64 7.64 15.50
CA THR A 262 -9.23 8.56 16.58
C THR A 262 -8.34 7.85 17.59
N ILE A 263 -7.69 8.61 18.48
CA ILE A 263 -6.85 8.03 19.56
C ILE A 263 -7.67 7.10 20.47
N ASN A 264 -8.94 7.44 20.73
CA ASN A 264 -9.82 6.67 21.62
C ASN A 264 -10.57 5.55 20.88
N GLU A 265 -10.74 5.68 19.57
CA GLU A 265 -11.42 4.71 18.71
C GLU A 265 -10.60 4.52 17.42
N PRO A 266 -9.42 3.86 17.50
CA PRO A 266 -8.60 3.63 16.32
C PRO A 266 -9.21 2.54 15.44
N ILE A 267 -9.02 2.63 14.12
CA ILE A 267 -9.45 1.58 13.18
C ILE A 267 -8.54 0.34 13.20
N HIS A 268 -7.35 0.48 13.77
CA HIS A 268 -6.31 -0.55 13.83
C HIS A 268 -6.16 -1.13 15.23
N SER A 269 -5.61 -2.33 15.33
CA SER A 269 -5.24 -2.91 16.63
C SER A 269 -4.02 -2.19 17.23
N SER A 270 -3.68 -2.47 18.49
CA SER A 270 -2.46 -1.96 19.12
C SER A 270 -1.16 -2.52 18.50
N MET A 271 -1.25 -3.53 17.64
CA MET A 271 -0.10 -4.25 17.07
C MET A 271 0.15 -3.91 15.59
N ALA A 272 -0.66 -3.04 15.00
CA ALA A 272 -0.62 -2.68 13.59
C ALA A 272 -0.67 -1.16 13.38
N ASP A 273 -0.53 -0.74 12.12
CA ASP A 273 -0.63 0.66 11.72
C ASP A 273 -1.93 0.97 10.97
N GLU A 274 -2.34 2.24 11.07
CA GLU A 274 -3.58 2.76 10.49
C GLU A 274 -3.65 2.64 8.95
N GLY A 275 -2.51 2.77 8.26
CA GLY A 275 -2.47 2.73 6.80
C GLY A 275 -2.77 1.32 6.29
N GLU A 276 -2.09 0.32 6.87
CA GLU A 276 -2.34 -1.08 6.54
C GLU A 276 -3.76 -1.50 6.93
N ALA A 277 -4.23 -1.08 8.11
CA ALA A 277 -5.60 -1.35 8.55
C ALA A 277 -6.65 -0.79 7.58
N ALA A 278 -6.48 0.44 7.11
CA ALA A 278 -7.39 1.05 6.14
C ALA A 278 -7.42 0.27 4.82
N VAL A 279 -6.26 -0.15 4.31
CA VAL A 279 -6.18 -0.94 3.08
C VAL A 279 -6.88 -2.29 3.26
N LEU A 280 -6.54 -3.03 4.32
CA LEU A 280 -7.09 -4.36 4.60
C LEU A 280 -8.60 -4.34 4.78
N ALA A 281 -9.12 -3.35 5.49
CA ALA A 281 -10.55 -3.19 5.72
C ALA A 281 -11.32 -2.91 4.41
N VAL A 282 -10.82 -2.00 3.58
CA VAL A 282 -11.50 -1.59 2.33
C VAL A 282 -11.48 -2.69 1.28
N ILE A 283 -10.39 -3.45 1.16
CA ILE A 283 -10.30 -4.53 0.16
C ILE A 283 -11.01 -5.81 0.60
N TYR A 284 -11.45 -5.91 1.86
CA TYR A 284 -12.11 -7.11 2.38
C TYR A 284 -13.38 -7.43 1.57
N GLY A 285 -13.45 -8.63 0.99
CA GLY A 285 -14.56 -9.05 0.12
C GLY A 285 -14.52 -8.48 -1.31
N HIS A 286 -13.58 -7.59 -1.62
CA HIS A 286 -13.48 -6.86 -2.90
C HIS A 286 -12.17 -7.13 -3.62
N MET A 287 -11.68 -8.38 -3.60
CA MET A 287 -10.39 -8.75 -4.18
C MET A 287 -10.48 -9.94 -5.14
N ALA A 288 -9.72 -9.87 -6.23
CA ALA A 288 -9.40 -11.03 -7.06
C ALA A 288 -8.17 -11.78 -6.48
N PRO A 289 -8.08 -13.10 -6.63
CA PRO A 289 -6.89 -13.84 -6.22
C PRO A 289 -5.76 -13.70 -7.26
N LEU A 290 -4.54 -13.44 -6.79
CA LEU A 290 -3.31 -13.58 -7.58
C LEU A 290 -2.82 -15.03 -7.56
N PRO A 291 -2.23 -15.54 -8.67
CA PRO A 291 -1.59 -16.85 -8.67
C PRO A 291 -0.42 -16.91 -7.67
N ARG A 292 -0.31 -18.00 -6.90
CA ARG A 292 0.75 -18.15 -5.86
C ARG A 292 2.18 -18.01 -6.39
N VAL A 293 2.41 -18.40 -7.64
CA VAL A 293 3.72 -18.24 -8.30
C VAL A 293 4.16 -16.77 -8.37
N TRP A 294 3.22 -15.82 -8.35
CA TRP A 294 3.46 -14.38 -8.38
C TRP A 294 3.69 -13.76 -7.01
N HIS A 295 3.85 -14.57 -5.96
CA HIS A 295 4.25 -14.07 -4.64
C HIS A 295 4.80 -15.21 -3.79
N LEU A 296 6.12 -15.28 -3.68
CA LEU A 296 6.79 -16.06 -2.64
C LEU A 296 7.12 -15.13 -1.46
N PRO A 297 6.30 -15.15 -0.39
CA PRO A 297 6.51 -14.28 0.77
C PRO A 297 7.58 -14.85 1.70
N ASP A 298 7.75 -14.11 2.80
CA ASP A 298 8.38 -14.51 4.06
C ASP A 298 9.90 -14.65 4.03
N LEU A 299 10.54 -14.24 2.93
CA LEU A 299 12.00 -14.28 2.81
C LEU A 299 12.69 -13.30 3.76
N GLY A 300 11.96 -12.29 4.25
CA GLY A 300 12.44 -11.26 5.17
C GLY A 300 12.10 -11.52 6.64
N LEU A 301 11.44 -12.62 6.99
CA LEU A 301 11.07 -12.90 8.38
C LEU A 301 12.26 -13.39 9.22
N LYS A 302 13.20 -14.09 8.61
CA LYS A 302 14.40 -14.66 9.27
C LYS A 302 15.61 -14.53 8.34
N ALA A 303 16.81 -14.51 8.93
CA ALA A 303 18.07 -14.50 8.17
C ALA A 303 18.26 -15.74 7.28
N ARG A 304 17.60 -16.86 7.61
CA ARG A 304 17.58 -18.10 6.83
C ARG A 304 16.16 -18.65 6.81
N VAL A 305 15.73 -19.13 5.65
CA VAL A 305 14.45 -19.83 5.47
C VAL A 305 14.70 -21.16 4.75
N SER A 306 13.77 -22.10 4.87
CA SER A 306 13.96 -23.50 4.49
C SER A 306 13.56 -23.84 3.05
N TYR A 307 13.36 -22.84 2.19
CA TYR A 307 13.04 -23.08 0.78
C TYR A 307 14.25 -23.66 0.02
N SER A 308 14.01 -24.58 -0.91
CA SER A 308 15.07 -25.03 -1.82
C SER A 308 15.40 -23.95 -2.84
N LYS A 309 16.66 -23.89 -3.32
CA LYS A 309 17.05 -22.96 -4.38
C LYS A 309 16.21 -23.12 -5.64
N HIS A 310 15.89 -24.36 -6.02
CA HIS A 310 15.02 -24.65 -7.16
C HIS A 310 13.61 -24.08 -6.98
N PHE A 311 13.03 -24.21 -5.78
CA PHE A 311 11.71 -23.64 -5.49
C PHE A 311 11.72 -22.11 -5.61
N VAL A 312 12.73 -21.45 -5.04
CA VAL A 312 12.91 -19.99 -5.17
C VAL A 312 13.07 -19.57 -6.63
N GLN A 313 13.82 -20.32 -7.43
CA GLN A 313 13.99 -20.05 -8.87
C GLN A 313 12.69 -20.23 -9.66
N SER A 314 11.80 -21.13 -9.23
CA SER A 314 10.52 -21.36 -9.91
C SER A 314 9.45 -20.29 -9.62
N ALA A 315 9.61 -19.51 -8.56
CA ALA A 315 8.71 -18.40 -8.25
C ALA A 315 8.95 -17.21 -9.20
N LYS A 316 7.88 -16.55 -9.66
CA LYS A 316 7.98 -15.37 -10.54
C LYS A 316 8.21 -14.07 -9.78
N LEU A 317 7.97 -14.06 -8.47
CA LEU A 317 8.17 -12.90 -7.62
C LEU A 317 8.58 -13.34 -6.21
N LEU A 318 9.64 -12.73 -5.68
CA LEU A 318 10.21 -12.96 -4.37
C LEU A 318 9.97 -11.73 -3.49
N HIS A 319 9.54 -11.92 -2.24
CA HIS A 319 9.23 -10.81 -1.34
C HIS A 319 9.93 -11.02 0.01
N TRP A 320 10.80 -10.05 0.38
CA TRP A 320 11.45 -9.99 1.70
C TRP A 320 10.61 -9.21 2.73
N ASN A 321 9.31 -9.49 2.80
CA ASN A 321 8.43 -8.91 3.81
C ASN A 321 8.94 -9.28 5.21
N GLY A 322 9.22 -8.27 6.03
CA GLY A 322 9.86 -8.44 7.35
C GLY A 322 11.18 -7.67 7.52
N HIS A 323 11.87 -7.91 8.63
CA HIS A 323 13.03 -7.10 9.04
C HIS A 323 14.35 -7.44 8.33
N PHE A 324 14.47 -8.64 7.76
CA PHE A 324 15.71 -9.11 7.13
C PHE A 324 15.75 -8.72 5.65
N LYS A 325 16.13 -7.47 5.38
CA LYS A 325 16.29 -6.97 4.01
C LYS A 325 17.67 -7.36 3.43
N PRO A 326 17.75 -7.85 2.18
CA PRO A 326 19.01 -8.28 1.56
C PRO A 326 20.12 -7.24 1.51
N TRP A 327 19.76 -5.95 1.49
CA TRP A 327 20.71 -4.84 1.45
C TRP A 327 21.14 -4.32 2.83
N SER A 328 20.44 -4.69 3.91
CA SER A 328 20.70 -4.12 5.25
C SER A 328 21.42 -5.07 6.19
N ARG A 329 21.23 -6.38 6.03
CA ARG A 329 21.83 -7.42 6.89
C ARG A 329 21.80 -8.78 6.19
N LYS A 330 22.35 -9.80 6.85
CA LYS A 330 22.24 -11.20 6.41
C LYS A 330 20.76 -11.57 6.24
N ALA A 331 20.35 -11.91 5.04
CA ALA A 331 19.00 -12.31 4.69
C ALA A 331 19.00 -13.60 3.87
N ALA A 332 17.86 -14.26 3.78
CA ALA A 332 17.72 -15.44 2.94
C ALA A 332 17.85 -15.06 1.46
N PHE A 333 18.52 -15.89 0.65
CA PHE A 333 18.66 -15.71 -0.80
C PHE A 333 19.16 -14.33 -1.25
N SER A 334 20.02 -13.67 -0.44
CA SER A 334 20.63 -12.39 -0.82
C SER A 334 21.40 -12.47 -2.15
N ASP A 335 21.92 -13.65 -2.51
CA ASP A 335 22.58 -13.90 -3.80
C ASP A 335 21.64 -13.69 -4.99
N VAL A 336 20.34 -13.94 -4.84
CA VAL A 336 19.34 -13.68 -5.88
C VAL A 336 19.08 -12.18 -6.00
N TRP A 337 18.91 -11.48 -4.87
CA TRP A 337 18.73 -10.03 -4.84
C TRP A 337 19.92 -9.27 -5.46
N LEU A 338 21.15 -9.70 -5.13
CA LEU A 338 22.39 -9.09 -5.62
C LEU A 338 22.53 -9.10 -7.14
N ARG A 339 21.89 -10.03 -7.86
CA ARG A 339 21.89 -10.05 -9.34
C ARG A 339 21.25 -8.80 -9.95
N TYR A 340 20.35 -8.17 -9.21
CA TYR A 340 19.62 -6.98 -9.64
C TYR A 340 20.12 -5.71 -8.96
N TYR A 341 21.14 -5.80 -8.11
CA TYR A 341 21.78 -4.62 -7.52
C TYR A 341 22.39 -3.73 -8.61
N LEU A 342 22.01 -2.46 -8.59
CA LEU A 342 22.67 -1.40 -9.36
C LEU A 342 23.48 -0.57 -8.39
N ALA A 343 24.76 -0.33 -8.67
CA ALA A 343 25.61 0.44 -7.77
C ALA A 343 25.20 1.92 -7.72
N ASP A 344 25.18 2.51 -6.52
CA ASP A 344 25.06 3.95 -6.35
C ASP A 344 26.34 4.65 -6.82
N PRO A 345 26.27 5.53 -7.84
CA PRO A 345 27.43 6.25 -8.35
C PRO A 345 28.12 7.15 -7.33
N SER A 346 27.41 7.63 -6.31
CA SER A 346 27.99 8.42 -5.22
C SER A 346 28.63 7.56 -4.13
N GLY A 347 28.32 6.26 -4.12
CA GLY A 347 28.73 5.34 -3.07
C GLY A 347 28.05 5.53 -1.72
N LYS A 348 27.05 6.43 -1.60
CA LYS A 348 26.29 6.69 -0.38
C LYS A 348 25.45 5.48 0.04
N TYR A 349 24.83 4.81 -0.92
CA TYR A 349 24.03 3.61 -0.70
C TYR A 349 24.79 2.36 -1.15
N ARG A 350 25.10 1.48 -0.20
CA ARG A 350 25.76 0.20 -0.48
C ARG A 350 25.13 -0.90 0.37
N PRO A 351 24.96 -2.12 -0.17
CA PRO A 351 24.56 -3.26 0.63
C PRO A 351 25.52 -3.45 1.82
N ALA A 352 24.99 -3.77 3.00
CA ALA A 352 25.81 -4.20 4.13
C ALA A 352 26.70 -5.37 3.69
N ARG A 353 27.98 -5.40 4.12
CA ARG A 353 28.94 -6.44 3.73
C ARG A 353 28.31 -7.82 3.92
N ILE A 354 28.03 -8.49 2.80
CA ILE A 354 27.57 -9.87 2.77
C ILE A 354 28.83 -10.70 2.91
N SER A 355 29.14 -11.16 4.11
CA SER A 355 30.06 -12.28 4.27
C SER A 355 29.40 -13.48 3.56
N LEU A 356 29.89 -13.78 2.36
CA LEU A 356 29.48 -14.94 1.57
C LEU A 356 29.79 -16.22 2.31
#